data_AF-A0A7S1HFX3-F1
#
_entry.id   AF-A0A7S1HFX3-F1
#
_cell.length_a   1.000
_cell.length_b   1.000
_cell.length_c   1.000
_cell.angle_alpha   90.00
_cell.angle_beta   90.00
_cell.angle_gamma   90.00
#
_symmetry.space_group_name_H-M   'P 1'
#
loop_
_entity.id
_entity.type
_entity.pdbx_description
1 polymer ?
#
loop_
_entity_poly.entity_id
_entity_poly.type
_entity_poly.pdbx_seq_one_letter_code
_entity_poly.pdbx_strand_id
1 'polypeptide(L)'
;TTGSIQMPSFVSNEVAQAGRGGNTLKARVDAIASEGDDLVSMVRASAREYVSHMTNLNGELARAWNAAERVKALKMAIQCSKLLSDTQTPQFYPPMFVLVTEILDTFGRLVFDRIKEKGLTEQGKLKRKAEDFGPQDVTEEARETCRNWFYKVASIRELLPRVYMECAILRCHQFLSGFSEFPNTLDRLSHMLRGLGDPLVGSYARAYLARCGAAVNPTLKPYLRTLFLDQMVTLGQLEDRHWADRMASHSLDARQFTDLVEPSLSFVTHCLGFGADPPLCTTLLRDYATRYPPRGGDG
;
A
#
# COMPACT_ATOMS: atom_id res chain seq x y z
N THR A 1 -0.41 -1.08 -24.69
CA THR A 1 0.90 -1.53 -24.19
C THR A 1 0.70 -2.11 -22.80
N THR A 2 0.81 -3.43 -22.67
CA THR A 2 0.62 -4.18 -21.41
C THR A 2 1.85 -4.01 -20.50
N GLY A 3 2.01 -2.82 -19.92
CA GLY A 3 3.01 -2.56 -18.89
C GLY A 3 2.43 -2.86 -17.51
N SER A 4 3.09 -3.71 -16.72
CA SER A 4 2.79 -3.84 -15.29
C SER A 4 3.35 -2.63 -14.55
N ILE A 5 2.51 -1.91 -13.80
CA ILE A 5 2.97 -0.83 -12.92
C ILE A 5 3.69 -1.48 -11.73
N GLN A 6 5.02 -1.39 -11.70
CA GLN A 6 5.81 -1.76 -10.53
C GLN A 6 6.16 -0.51 -9.74
N MET A 7 6.02 -0.57 -8.42
CA MET A 7 6.58 0.44 -7.52
C MET A 7 8.07 0.61 -7.84
N PRO A 8 8.57 1.84 -8.00
CA PRO A 8 10.00 2.09 -7.89
C PRO A 8 10.51 1.48 -6.57
N SER A 9 11.63 0.77 -6.65
CA SER A 9 12.39 0.36 -5.48
C SER A 9 12.74 1.64 -4.71
N PHE A 10 12.28 1.76 -3.47
CA PHE A 10 12.48 2.92 -2.58
C PHE A 10 13.93 3.08 -2.09
N VAL A 11 14.88 2.48 -2.79
CA VAL A 11 16.32 2.52 -2.54
C VAL A 11 16.98 2.87 -3.86
N SER A 12 17.90 3.83 -3.85
CA SER A 12 18.67 4.38 -4.98
C SER A 12 18.92 3.37 -6.12
N ASN A 13 18.89 3.85 -7.37
CA ASN A 13 18.94 3.08 -8.62
C ASN A 13 19.98 1.94 -8.71
N GLU A 14 21.02 1.93 -7.88
CA GLU A 14 22.02 0.86 -7.77
C GLU A 14 21.46 -0.45 -7.17
N VAL A 15 20.33 -0.37 -6.45
CA VAL A 15 19.74 -1.48 -5.69
C VAL A 15 18.60 -2.18 -6.46
N ALA A 16 17.99 -1.48 -7.41
CA ALA A 16 16.88 -1.97 -8.23
C ALA A 16 17.29 -3.07 -9.23
N GLN A 17 18.59 -3.25 -9.51
CA GLN A 17 19.07 -4.32 -10.39
C GLN A 17 19.08 -5.71 -9.73
N ALA A 18 18.88 -5.80 -8.41
CA ALA A 18 18.87 -7.08 -7.67
C ALA A 18 17.47 -7.72 -7.57
N GLY A 19 17.00 -8.29 -8.69
CA GLY A 19 16.39 -9.63 -8.67
C GLY A 19 14.86 -9.78 -8.47
N ARG A 20 14.22 -10.29 -9.53
CA ARG A 20 12.94 -11.03 -9.50
C ARG A 20 13.15 -12.37 -8.76
N GLY A 21 12.51 -12.55 -7.60
CA GLY A 21 12.30 -13.85 -6.96
C GLY A 21 12.89 -14.02 -5.56
N GLY A 22 12.05 -14.42 -4.60
CA GLY A 22 12.34 -15.22 -3.39
C GLY A 22 13.28 -14.68 -2.30
N ASN A 23 14.30 -13.89 -2.62
CA ASN A 23 15.37 -13.45 -1.72
C ASN A 23 15.47 -11.92 -1.59
N THR A 24 14.43 -11.21 -1.99
CA THR A 24 14.44 -9.76 -2.21
C THR A 24 14.60 -8.94 -0.92
N LEU A 25 14.05 -9.40 0.22
CA LEU A 25 14.15 -8.66 1.49
C LEU A 25 15.60 -8.49 1.96
N LYS A 26 16.38 -9.58 1.96
CA LYS A 26 17.76 -9.56 2.47
C LYS A 26 18.68 -8.74 1.56
N ALA A 27 18.53 -8.91 0.25
CA ALA A 27 19.27 -8.13 -0.75
C ALA A 27 18.94 -6.63 -0.70
N ARG A 28 17.67 -6.26 -0.46
CA ARG A 28 17.25 -4.86 -0.28
C ARG A 28 17.85 -4.20 0.98
N VAL A 29 18.19 -5.01 1.98
CA VAL A 29 18.74 -4.54 3.26
C VAL A 29 20.26 -4.39 3.20
N ASP A 30 20.95 -5.30 2.53
CA ASP A 30 22.40 -5.21 2.30
C ASP A 30 22.77 -3.96 1.48
N ALA A 31 21.86 -3.51 0.63
CA ALA A 31 21.98 -2.28 -0.15
C ALA A 31 21.87 -0.97 0.67
N ILE A 32 21.18 -0.98 1.81
CA ILE A 32 21.09 0.17 2.72
C ILE A 32 22.40 0.30 3.55
N ALA A 33 23.30 -0.68 3.46
CA ALA A 33 24.44 -0.85 4.37
C ALA A 33 25.73 -0.08 4.00
N SER A 34 25.79 0.71 2.91
CA SER A 34 27.11 1.11 2.35
C SER A 34 27.73 2.45 2.77
N GLU A 35 27.11 3.39 3.49
CA GLU A 35 27.75 4.72 3.72
C GLU A 35 27.63 5.33 5.13
N GLY A 36 28.74 5.36 5.87
CA GLY A 36 28.96 5.63 7.31
C GLY A 36 28.59 7.01 7.90
N ASP A 37 28.05 6.98 9.13
CA ASP A 37 28.11 7.98 10.22
C ASP A 37 27.55 7.33 11.51
N ASP A 38 27.87 7.80 12.73
CA ASP A 38 27.50 7.15 14.01
C ASP A 38 25.99 7.19 14.32
N LEU A 39 25.31 8.27 13.92
CA LEU A 39 23.84 8.33 13.92
C LEU A 39 23.26 7.32 12.93
N VAL A 40 23.89 7.19 11.76
CA VAL A 40 23.53 6.19 10.75
C VAL A 40 23.81 4.77 11.28
N SER A 41 24.83 4.56 12.13
CA SER A 41 25.14 3.28 12.78
C SER A 41 24.04 2.84 13.76
N MET A 42 23.58 3.74 14.63
CA MET A 42 22.45 3.46 15.53
C MET A 42 21.17 3.23 14.73
N VAL A 43 20.96 4.04 13.68
CA VAL A 43 19.82 3.91 12.77
C VAL A 43 19.86 2.56 12.04
N ARG A 44 21.05 2.10 11.61
CA ARG A 44 21.26 0.78 10.99
C ARG A 44 21.03 -0.38 11.95
N ALA A 45 21.44 -0.26 13.20
CA ALA A 45 21.23 -1.30 14.21
C ALA A 45 19.74 -1.53 14.43
N SER A 46 18.97 -0.45 14.64
CA SER A 46 17.51 -0.50 14.76
C SER A 46 16.84 -1.00 13.47
N ALA A 47 17.30 -0.58 12.29
CA ALA A 47 16.78 -1.09 11.02
C ALA A 47 17.03 -2.59 10.84
N ARG A 48 18.21 -3.10 11.23
CA ARG A 48 18.55 -4.53 11.14
C ARG A 48 17.71 -5.38 12.08
N GLU A 49 17.51 -4.92 13.31
CA GLU A 49 16.62 -5.58 14.27
C GLU A 49 15.18 -5.59 13.76
N TYR A 50 14.72 -4.48 13.19
CA TYR A 50 13.38 -4.36 12.62
C TYR A 50 13.17 -5.29 11.41
N VAL A 51 14.14 -5.36 10.50
CA VAL A 51 14.14 -6.29 9.37
C VAL A 51 14.08 -7.74 9.85
N SER A 52 14.90 -8.09 10.85
CA SER A 52 14.92 -9.43 11.45
C SER A 52 13.55 -9.77 12.05
N HIS A 53 12.99 -8.84 12.82
CA HIS A 53 11.65 -8.98 13.39
C HIS A 53 10.59 -9.17 12.31
N MET A 54 10.60 -8.37 11.24
CA MET A 54 9.63 -8.44 10.16
C MET A 54 9.76 -9.74 9.34
N THR A 55 11.00 -10.21 9.11
CA THR A 55 11.26 -11.50 8.46
C THR A 55 10.73 -12.66 9.30
N ASN A 56 10.90 -12.59 10.62
CA ASN A 56 10.36 -13.57 11.57
C ASN A 56 8.83 -13.57 11.55
N LEU A 57 8.19 -12.39 11.58
CA LEU A 57 6.73 -12.26 11.48
C LEU A 57 6.20 -12.85 10.17
N ASN A 58 6.85 -12.61 9.04
CA ASN A 58 6.45 -13.20 7.76
C ASN A 58 6.56 -14.74 7.78
N GLY A 59 7.68 -15.26 8.31
CA GLY A 59 7.88 -16.70 8.48
C GLY A 59 6.86 -17.35 9.41
N GLU A 60 6.54 -16.69 10.53
CA GLU A 60 5.50 -17.13 11.45
C GLU A 60 4.10 -17.11 10.82
N LEU A 61 3.80 -16.09 10.00
CA LEU A 61 2.52 -16.00 9.29
C LEU A 61 2.38 -17.18 8.32
N ALA A 62 3.43 -17.48 7.56
CA ALA A 62 3.45 -18.63 6.66
C ALA A 62 3.30 -19.96 7.43
N ARG A 63 3.99 -20.13 8.57
CA ARG A 63 3.86 -21.32 9.42
C ARG A 63 2.44 -21.47 9.97
N ALA A 64 1.87 -20.41 10.54
CA ALA A 64 0.49 -20.40 11.04
C ALA A 64 -0.51 -20.71 9.92
N TRP A 65 -0.29 -20.18 8.72
CA TRP A 65 -1.10 -20.50 7.55
C TRP A 65 -0.98 -21.99 7.18
N ASN A 66 0.22 -22.55 7.12
CA ASN A 66 0.40 -23.95 6.77
C ASN A 66 -0.18 -24.91 7.82
N ALA A 67 -0.18 -24.51 9.09
CA ALA A 67 -0.84 -25.22 10.19
C ALA A 67 -2.38 -25.02 10.24
N ALA A 68 -2.98 -24.40 9.22
CA ALA A 68 -4.41 -24.07 9.16
C ALA A 68 -4.93 -23.13 10.28
N GLU A 69 -4.03 -22.43 11.00
CA GLU A 69 -4.36 -21.46 12.05
C GLU A 69 -4.80 -20.10 11.46
N ARG A 70 -5.90 -20.09 10.68
CA ARG A 70 -6.33 -18.90 9.90
C ARG A 70 -6.60 -17.66 10.74
N VAL A 71 -7.16 -17.85 11.94
CA VAL A 71 -7.42 -16.75 12.88
C VAL A 71 -6.12 -16.14 13.38
N LYS A 72 -5.08 -16.95 13.62
CA LYS A 72 -3.76 -16.48 14.04
C LYS A 72 -3.08 -15.73 12.90
N ALA A 73 -3.06 -16.28 11.69
CA ALA A 73 -2.51 -15.59 10.52
C ALA A 73 -3.19 -14.24 10.26
N LEU A 74 -4.52 -14.17 10.40
CA LEU A 74 -5.28 -12.91 10.32
C LEU A 74 -4.84 -11.91 11.40
N LYS A 75 -4.76 -12.35 12.67
CA LYS A 75 -4.31 -11.49 13.78
C LYS A 75 -2.90 -10.96 13.53
N MET A 76 -2.00 -11.79 13.02
CA MET A 76 -0.63 -11.38 12.69
C MET A 76 -0.58 -10.31 11.59
N ALA A 77 -1.34 -10.49 10.50
CA ALA A 77 -1.43 -9.48 9.44
C ALA A 77 -1.99 -8.15 9.97
N ILE A 78 -3.01 -8.20 10.83
CA ILE A 78 -3.54 -7.02 11.51
C ILE A 78 -2.45 -6.34 12.35
N GLN A 79 -1.70 -7.09 13.16
CA GLN A 79 -0.61 -6.53 13.96
C GLN A 79 0.48 -5.88 13.08
N CYS A 80 0.85 -6.51 11.97
CA CYS A 80 1.82 -5.92 11.02
C CYS A 80 1.30 -4.57 10.48
N SER A 81 0.03 -4.49 10.07
CA SER A 81 -0.56 -3.24 9.58
C SER A 81 -0.66 -2.13 10.64
N LYS A 82 -0.72 -2.48 11.94
CA LYS A 82 -0.68 -1.50 13.03
C LYS A 82 0.68 -0.86 13.22
N LEU A 83 1.76 -1.55 12.87
CA LEU A 83 3.11 -0.98 12.93
C LEU A 83 3.23 0.28 12.06
N LEU A 84 2.41 0.39 11.01
CA LEU A 84 2.37 1.55 10.12
C LEU A 84 1.76 2.81 10.75
N SER A 85 1.25 2.75 11.99
CA SER A 85 0.92 3.97 12.74
C SER A 85 2.13 4.56 13.47
N ASP A 86 3.22 3.79 13.62
CA ASP A 86 4.40 4.26 14.30
C ASP A 86 5.18 5.23 13.41
N THR A 87 5.34 6.45 13.92
CA THR A 87 6.04 7.55 13.26
C THR A 87 7.07 8.18 14.18
N GLN A 88 7.44 7.50 15.29
CA GLN A 88 8.42 8.00 16.25
C GLN A 88 9.80 8.22 15.64
N THR A 89 10.14 7.45 14.62
CA THR A 89 11.36 7.65 13.82
C THR A 89 11.01 7.72 12.33
N PRO A 90 10.67 8.92 11.83
CA PRO A 90 10.14 9.08 10.46
C PRO A 90 11.07 8.55 9.36
N GLN A 91 12.40 8.62 9.55
CA GLN A 91 13.39 8.11 8.59
C GLN A 91 13.27 6.60 8.34
N PHE A 92 12.73 5.84 9.29
CA PHE A 92 12.50 4.39 9.12
C PHE A 92 11.16 4.06 8.50
N TYR A 93 10.27 5.04 8.31
CA TYR A 93 8.94 4.77 7.84
C TYR A 93 8.92 4.18 6.43
N PRO A 94 9.66 4.70 5.43
CA PRO A 94 9.67 4.12 4.09
C PRO A 94 10.12 2.63 4.06
N PRO A 95 11.26 2.23 4.66
CA PRO A 95 11.65 0.82 4.67
C PRO A 95 10.69 -0.05 5.49
N MET A 96 10.18 0.43 6.64
CA MET A 96 9.15 -0.27 7.41
C MET A 96 7.91 -0.55 6.54
N PHE A 97 7.43 0.46 5.83
CA PHE A 97 6.26 0.35 4.95
C PHE A 97 6.43 -0.74 3.90
N VAL A 98 7.59 -0.78 3.23
CA VAL A 98 7.89 -1.81 2.22
C VAL A 98 7.77 -3.20 2.84
N LEU A 99 8.41 -3.44 3.98
CA LEU A 99 8.42 -4.76 4.59
C LEU A 99 7.04 -5.19 5.08
N VAL A 100 6.28 -4.30 5.71
CA VAL A 100 4.91 -4.60 6.18
C VAL A 100 4.00 -4.91 4.98
N THR A 101 4.05 -4.10 3.92
CA THR A 101 3.16 -4.30 2.78
C THR A 101 3.46 -5.60 2.01
N GLU A 102 4.69 -6.11 2.05
CA GLU A 102 5.04 -7.44 1.52
C GLU A 102 4.41 -8.59 2.33
N ILE A 103 4.33 -8.44 3.67
CA ILE A 103 3.60 -9.40 4.52
C ILE A 103 2.11 -9.37 4.18
N LEU A 104 1.53 -8.17 4.03
CA LEU A 104 0.12 -8.00 3.70
C LEU A 104 -0.20 -8.58 2.31
N ASP A 105 0.66 -8.36 1.31
CA ASP A 105 0.51 -8.98 -0.02
C ASP A 105 0.58 -10.50 0.06
N THR A 106 1.47 -11.04 0.90
CA THR A 106 1.58 -12.48 1.12
C THR A 106 0.30 -13.03 1.74
N PHE A 107 -0.21 -12.38 2.79
CA PHE A 107 -1.49 -12.73 3.38
C PHE A 107 -2.64 -12.68 2.36
N GLY A 108 -2.72 -11.60 1.56
CA GLY A 108 -3.73 -11.43 0.52
C GLY A 108 -3.72 -12.54 -0.53
N ARG A 109 -2.52 -12.92 -1.01
CA ARG A 109 -2.34 -14.05 -1.94
C ARG A 109 -2.78 -15.36 -1.32
N LEU A 110 -2.38 -15.64 -0.08
CA LEU A 110 -2.75 -16.85 0.63
C LEU A 110 -4.29 -16.98 0.79
N VAL A 111 -4.97 -15.87 1.13
CA VAL A 111 -6.44 -15.83 1.20
C VAL A 111 -7.07 -16.10 -0.17
N PHE A 112 -6.57 -15.43 -1.21
CA PHE A 112 -7.05 -15.60 -2.58
C PHE A 112 -6.92 -17.06 -3.06
N ASP A 113 -5.74 -17.65 -2.88
CA ASP A 113 -5.44 -19.03 -3.30
C ASP A 113 -6.35 -20.03 -2.58
N ARG A 114 -6.56 -19.85 -1.28
CA ARG A 114 -7.49 -20.70 -0.51
C ARG A 114 -8.93 -20.61 -0.98
N ILE A 115 -9.42 -19.42 -1.33
CA ILE A 115 -10.78 -19.27 -1.85
C ILE A 115 -10.88 -19.97 -3.20
N LYS A 116 -9.86 -19.81 -4.05
CA LYS A 116 -9.77 -20.49 -5.35
C LYS A 116 -9.77 -22.02 -5.22
N GLU A 117 -9.00 -22.56 -4.27
CA GLU A 117 -8.96 -23.99 -3.95
C GLU A 117 -10.33 -24.54 -3.48
N LYS A 118 -11.07 -23.74 -2.70
CA LYS A 118 -12.41 -24.09 -2.20
C LYS A 118 -13.52 -24.07 -3.26
N GLY A 119 -13.20 -23.65 -4.49
CA GLY A 119 -14.03 -24.03 -5.62
C GLY A 119 -14.10 -22.98 -6.71
N LEU A 120 -13.47 -23.31 -7.83
CA LEU A 120 -13.96 -22.95 -9.14
C LEU A 120 -14.88 -24.07 -9.64
N THR A 121 -15.91 -23.72 -10.42
CA THR A 121 -16.70 -24.70 -11.18
C THR A 121 -15.82 -25.46 -12.16
N GLU A 122 -16.28 -26.57 -12.73
CA GLU A 122 -15.52 -27.27 -13.78
C GLU A 122 -15.12 -26.35 -14.93
N GLN A 123 -15.98 -25.40 -15.31
CA GLN A 123 -15.67 -24.35 -16.29
C GLN A 123 -14.63 -23.34 -15.77
N GLY A 124 -14.70 -22.96 -14.50
CA GLY A 124 -13.71 -22.10 -13.86
C GLY A 124 -12.33 -22.74 -13.76
N LYS A 125 -12.25 -24.06 -13.52
CA LYS A 125 -10.97 -24.81 -13.46
C LYS A 125 -10.22 -24.81 -14.79
N LEU A 126 -10.93 -24.70 -15.92
CA LEU A 126 -10.32 -24.61 -17.26
C LEU A 126 -9.61 -23.27 -17.50
N LYS A 127 -9.92 -22.25 -16.69
CA LYS A 127 -9.38 -20.89 -16.82
C LYS A 127 -8.08 -20.78 -16.04
N ARG A 128 -6.96 -20.63 -16.77
CA ARG A 128 -5.62 -20.69 -16.20
C ARG A 128 -5.22 -19.40 -15.48
N LYS A 129 -5.56 -18.22 -16.03
CA LYS A 129 -5.27 -16.95 -15.37
C LYS A 129 -6.40 -16.58 -14.45
N ALA A 130 -6.06 -15.93 -13.34
CA ALA A 130 -7.07 -15.42 -12.44
C ALA A 130 -8.00 -14.43 -13.15
N GLU A 131 -7.50 -13.58 -14.06
CA GLU A 131 -8.29 -12.62 -14.84
C GLU A 131 -9.40 -13.26 -15.70
N ASP A 132 -9.27 -14.55 -16.02
CA ASP A 132 -10.13 -15.23 -16.98
C ASP A 132 -11.47 -15.67 -16.35
N PHE A 133 -11.54 -15.82 -15.02
CA PHE A 133 -12.73 -16.31 -14.32
C PHE A 133 -13.55 -15.18 -13.68
N GLY A 134 -14.88 -15.33 -13.70
CA GLY A 134 -15.82 -14.40 -13.09
C GLY A 134 -16.67 -15.06 -12.01
N PRO A 135 -17.60 -14.32 -11.38
CA PRO A 135 -18.47 -14.84 -10.31
C PRO A 135 -19.25 -16.09 -10.70
N GLN A 136 -19.64 -16.23 -11.97
CA GLN A 136 -20.35 -17.38 -12.52
C GLN A 136 -19.51 -18.67 -12.48
N ASP A 137 -18.19 -18.55 -12.44
CA ASP A 137 -17.24 -19.66 -12.42
C ASP A 137 -16.87 -20.11 -11.00
N VAL A 138 -17.53 -19.56 -9.97
CA VAL A 138 -17.20 -19.75 -8.55
C VAL A 138 -18.33 -20.49 -7.84
N THR A 139 -17.99 -21.51 -7.04
CA THR A 139 -18.98 -22.29 -6.29
C THR A 139 -19.58 -21.48 -5.14
N GLU A 140 -20.77 -21.86 -4.67
CA GLU A 140 -21.39 -21.16 -3.53
C GLU A 140 -20.57 -21.30 -2.24
N GLU A 141 -19.88 -22.43 -2.03
CA GLU A 141 -18.97 -22.60 -0.89
C GLU A 141 -17.79 -21.61 -0.94
N ALA A 142 -17.21 -21.38 -2.12
CA ALA A 142 -16.14 -20.42 -2.31
C ALA A 142 -16.63 -18.98 -2.13
N ARG A 143 -17.82 -18.64 -2.63
CA ARG A 143 -18.45 -17.33 -2.41
C ARG A 143 -18.70 -17.08 -0.92
N GLU A 144 -19.26 -18.05 -0.22
CA GLU A 144 -19.51 -17.94 1.23
C GLU A 144 -18.20 -17.80 2.01
N THR A 145 -17.18 -18.56 1.62
CA THR A 145 -15.85 -18.42 2.20
C THR A 145 -15.26 -17.02 1.96
N CYS A 146 -15.46 -16.45 0.77
CA CYS A 146 -15.01 -15.10 0.43
C CYS A 146 -15.74 -14.03 1.24
N ARG A 147 -17.08 -14.09 1.33
CA ARG A 147 -17.89 -13.19 2.17
C ARG A 147 -17.42 -13.22 3.62
N ASN A 148 -17.16 -14.41 4.14
CA ASN A 148 -16.63 -14.61 5.49
C ASN A 148 -15.27 -13.94 5.74
N TRP A 149 -14.41 -13.79 4.73
CA TRP A 149 -13.17 -13.02 4.86
C TRP A 149 -13.43 -11.52 4.88
N PHE A 150 -14.31 -11.03 3.99
CA PHE A 150 -14.72 -9.63 4.00
C PHE A 150 -15.38 -9.23 5.33
N TYR A 151 -16.26 -10.06 5.90
CA TYR A 151 -16.86 -9.79 7.21
C TYR A 151 -15.82 -9.74 8.34
N LYS A 152 -14.82 -10.63 8.32
CA LYS A 152 -13.73 -10.60 9.30
C LYS A 152 -12.90 -9.32 9.19
N VAL A 153 -12.55 -8.90 7.97
CA VAL A 153 -11.81 -7.65 7.76
C VAL A 153 -12.66 -6.43 8.12
N ALA A 154 -13.93 -6.38 7.72
CA ALA A 154 -14.84 -5.28 8.03
C ALA A 154 -15.08 -5.11 9.54
N SER A 155 -14.96 -6.20 10.33
CA SER A 155 -15.09 -6.17 11.80
C SER A 155 -13.91 -5.52 12.55
N ILE A 156 -12.81 -5.21 11.84
CA ILE A 156 -11.68 -4.50 12.44
C ILE A 156 -12.11 -3.06 12.77
N ARG A 157 -12.00 -2.68 14.06
CA ARG A 157 -12.46 -1.37 14.54
C ARG A 157 -11.55 -0.22 14.15
N GLU A 158 -10.24 -0.44 14.22
CA GLU A 158 -9.24 0.58 13.91
C GLU A 158 -9.16 0.83 12.40
N LEU A 159 -9.19 2.10 12.01
CA LEU A 159 -9.26 2.51 10.60
C LEU A 159 -8.04 2.05 9.80
N LEU A 160 -6.83 2.32 10.31
CA LEU A 160 -5.57 2.04 9.61
C LEU A 160 -5.44 0.55 9.26
N PRO A 161 -5.43 -0.39 10.23
CA PRO A 161 -5.32 -1.80 9.90
C PRO A 161 -6.48 -2.28 9.02
N ARG A 162 -7.70 -1.78 9.22
CA ARG A 162 -8.84 -2.15 8.38
C ARG A 162 -8.60 -1.81 6.91
N VAL A 163 -8.18 -0.58 6.59
CA VAL A 163 -7.92 -0.16 5.20
C VAL A 163 -6.81 -0.99 4.55
N TYR A 164 -5.71 -1.21 5.26
CA TYR A 164 -4.61 -2.05 4.74
C TYR A 164 -5.05 -3.50 4.49
N MET A 165 -5.85 -4.07 5.38
CA MET A 165 -6.38 -5.43 5.22
C MET A 165 -7.39 -5.52 4.08
N GLU A 166 -8.28 -4.52 3.91
CA GLU A 166 -9.20 -4.44 2.76
C GLU A 166 -8.42 -4.35 1.43
N CYS A 167 -7.36 -3.54 1.38
CA CYS A 167 -6.47 -3.45 0.22
C CYS A 167 -5.78 -4.81 -0.08
N ALA A 168 -5.29 -5.49 0.95
CA ALA A 168 -4.61 -6.79 0.81
C ALA A 168 -5.52 -7.87 0.21
N ILE A 169 -6.81 -7.88 0.58
CA ILE A 169 -7.78 -8.85 0.04
C ILE A 169 -8.60 -8.31 -1.13
N LEU A 170 -8.29 -7.11 -1.65
CA LEU A 170 -9.08 -6.43 -2.69
C LEU A 170 -9.40 -7.36 -3.87
N ARG A 171 -8.42 -8.11 -4.35
CA ARG A 171 -8.57 -9.04 -5.47
C ARG A 171 -9.66 -10.10 -5.24
N CYS A 172 -9.97 -10.42 -3.98
CA CYS A 172 -10.99 -11.40 -3.65
C CYS A 172 -12.41 -10.95 -4.03
N HIS A 173 -12.66 -9.67 -4.32
CA HIS A 173 -13.94 -9.21 -4.90
C HIS A 173 -14.27 -9.93 -6.21
N GLN A 174 -13.25 -10.43 -6.92
CA GLN A 174 -13.42 -11.23 -8.13
C GLN A 174 -14.32 -12.46 -7.92
N PHE A 175 -14.28 -13.07 -6.73
CA PHE A 175 -15.09 -14.25 -6.41
C PHE A 175 -16.57 -13.94 -6.18
N LEU A 176 -16.91 -12.67 -5.89
CA LEU A 176 -18.28 -12.26 -5.53
C LEU A 176 -18.97 -11.55 -6.69
N SER A 177 -18.31 -10.52 -7.21
CA SER A 177 -18.93 -9.60 -8.18
C SER A 177 -18.02 -9.31 -9.38
N GLY A 178 -16.84 -9.94 -9.46
CA GLY A 178 -15.94 -9.74 -10.59
C GLY A 178 -15.34 -8.34 -10.59
N PHE A 179 -15.16 -7.77 -11.77
CA PHE A 179 -14.51 -6.47 -11.95
C PHE A 179 -15.40 -5.25 -11.66
N SER A 180 -16.72 -5.42 -11.53
CA SER A 180 -17.66 -4.31 -11.40
C SER A 180 -17.61 -3.60 -10.04
N GLU A 181 -17.13 -4.27 -8.98
CA GLU A 181 -17.07 -3.69 -7.62
C GLU A 181 -15.80 -2.88 -7.35
N PHE A 182 -14.76 -3.06 -8.17
CA PHE A 182 -13.48 -2.37 -7.94
C PHE A 182 -13.61 -0.84 -7.93
N PRO A 183 -14.35 -0.19 -8.85
CA PRO A 183 -14.52 1.26 -8.82
C PRO A 183 -15.11 1.77 -7.49
N ASN A 184 -16.22 1.18 -7.05
CA ASN A 184 -16.91 1.59 -5.81
C ASN A 184 -16.06 1.32 -4.57
N THR A 185 -15.38 0.17 -4.53
CA THR A 185 -14.52 -0.21 -3.40
C THR A 185 -13.31 0.70 -3.30
N LEU A 186 -12.62 0.96 -4.42
CA LEU A 186 -11.45 1.84 -4.46
C LEU A 186 -11.83 3.29 -4.14
N ASP A 187 -12.97 3.78 -4.62
CA ASP A 187 -13.46 5.12 -4.30
C ASP A 187 -13.77 5.25 -2.80
N ARG A 188 -14.50 4.30 -2.21
CA ARG A 188 -14.74 4.28 -0.75
C ARG A 188 -13.44 4.25 0.05
N LEU A 189 -12.50 3.37 -0.30
CA LEU A 189 -11.21 3.29 0.38
C LEU A 189 -10.42 4.60 0.25
N SER A 190 -10.45 5.25 -0.90
CA SER A 190 -9.78 6.55 -1.09
C SER A 190 -10.30 7.63 -0.16
N HIS A 191 -11.63 7.67 0.06
CA HIS A 191 -12.24 8.61 1.00
C HIS A 191 -11.97 8.26 2.46
N MET A 192 -11.92 6.97 2.81
CA MET A 192 -11.58 6.51 4.17
C MET A 192 -10.18 6.95 4.59
N LEU A 193 -9.23 7.05 3.66
CA LEU A 193 -7.86 7.49 3.94
C LEU A 193 -7.77 8.93 4.45
N ARG A 194 -8.80 9.78 4.26
CA ARG A 194 -8.87 11.12 4.85
C ARG A 194 -8.94 11.11 6.38
N GLY A 195 -9.34 9.99 6.98
CA GLY A 195 -9.33 9.82 8.44
C GLY A 195 -7.93 9.60 9.02
N LEU A 196 -6.89 9.51 8.19
CA LEU A 196 -5.50 9.40 8.63
C LEU A 196 -4.91 10.81 8.78
N GLY A 197 -4.80 11.29 10.02
CA GLY A 197 -4.34 12.65 10.31
C GLY A 197 -2.82 12.84 10.22
N ASP A 198 -2.03 11.76 10.21
CA ASP A 198 -0.58 11.84 10.07
C ASP A 198 -0.18 11.88 8.58
N PRO A 199 0.55 12.90 8.09
CA PRO A 199 0.95 13.06 6.71
C PRO A 199 1.77 11.90 6.20
N LEU A 200 2.69 11.36 6.98
CA LEU A 200 3.54 10.26 6.55
C LEU A 200 2.69 8.99 6.39
N VAL A 201 1.86 8.68 7.41
CA VAL A 201 0.96 7.52 7.36
C VAL A 201 -0.05 7.63 6.21
N GLY A 202 -0.69 8.79 6.07
CA GLY A 202 -1.67 9.05 5.02
C GLY A 202 -1.07 8.91 3.63
N SER A 203 0.13 9.45 3.41
CA SER A 203 0.79 9.42 2.10
C SER A 203 1.11 8.01 1.64
N TYR A 204 1.70 7.21 2.51
CA TYR A 204 2.04 5.83 2.20
C TYR A 204 0.81 4.92 2.09
N ALA A 205 -0.25 5.17 2.88
CA ALA A 205 -1.50 4.44 2.74
C ALA A 205 -2.18 4.71 1.37
N ARG A 206 -2.09 5.95 0.86
CA ARG A 206 -2.53 6.29 -0.51
C ARG A 206 -1.69 5.58 -1.56
N ALA A 207 -0.37 5.52 -1.40
CA ALA A 207 0.51 4.77 -2.31
C ALA A 207 0.18 3.27 -2.32
N TYR A 208 -0.09 2.67 -1.17
CA TYR A 208 -0.51 1.27 -1.10
C TYR A 208 -1.84 1.02 -1.80
N LEU A 209 -2.85 1.88 -1.59
CA LEU A 209 -4.13 1.77 -2.30
C LEU A 209 -3.96 1.94 -3.81
N ALA A 210 -3.14 2.90 -4.26
CA ALA A 210 -2.80 3.07 -5.66
C ALA A 210 -2.17 1.81 -6.26
N ARG A 211 -1.32 1.12 -5.50
CA ARG A 211 -0.67 -0.13 -5.94
C ARG A 211 -1.67 -1.28 -6.06
N CYS A 212 -2.49 -1.48 -5.03
CA CYS A 212 -3.52 -2.52 -5.02
C CYS A 212 -4.54 -2.29 -6.14
N GLY A 213 -4.98 -1.04 -6.34
CA GLY A 213 -5.89 -0.66 -7.41
C GLY A 213 -5.27 -0.85 -8.80
N ALA A 214 -4.02 -0.43 -9.00
CA ALA A 214 -3.30 -0.65 -10.26
C ALA A 214 -3.12 -2.14 -10.60
N ALA A 215 -2.94 -2.99 -9.58
CA ALA A 215 -2.79 -4.43 -9.76
C ALA A 215 -4.09 -5.12 -10.23
N VAL A 216 -5.26 -4.58 -9.88
CA VAL A 216 -6.57 -5.12 -10.35
C VAL A 216 -7.03 -4.47 -11.65
N ASN A 217 -6.84 -3.16 -11.79
CA ASN A 217 -7.15 -2.44 -13.02
C ASN A 217 -6.38 -1.09 -13.09
N PRO A 218 -5.32 -0.98 -13.90
CA PRO A 218 -4.51 0.22 -14.00
C PRO A 218 -5.19 1.40 -14.72
N THR A 219 -6.31 1.18 -15.40
CA THR A 219 -7.03 2.24 -16.13
C THR A 219 -8.07 2.96 -15.27
N LEU A 220 -8.38 2.47 -14.06
CA LEU A 220 -9.27 3.16 -13.14
C LEU A 220 -8.57 4.41 -12.58
N LYS A 221 -8.91 5.58 -13.12
CA LYS A 221 -8.34 6.87 -12.72
C LYS A 221 -9.10 7.67 -11.64
N PRO A 222 -10.43 7.54 -11.46
CA PRO A 222 -11.16 8.39 -10.51
C PRO A 222 -10.61 8.36 -9.08
N TYR A 223 -10.39 7.17 -8.52
CA TYR A 223 -9.83 7.05 -7.17
C TYR A 223 -8.39 7.58 -7.10
N LEU A 224 -7.56 7.37 -8.13
CA LEU A 224 -6.19 7.90 -8.20
C LEU A 224 -6.16 9.44 -8.19
N ARG A 225 -7.12 10.09 -8.86
CA ARG A 225 -7.30 11.54 -8.81
C ARG A 225 -7.65 12.00 -7.39
N THR A 226 -8.54 11.28 -6.69
CA THR A 226 -8.83 11.56 -5.27
C THR A 226 -7.57 11.43 -4.41
N LEU A 227 -6.80 10.34 -4.58
CA LEU A 227 -5.55 10.13 -3.84
C LEU A 227 -4.54 11.24 -4.09
N PHE A 228 -4.34 11.63 -5.35
CA PHE A 228 -3.43 12.70 -5.71
C PHE A 228 -3.84 14.05 -5.10
N LEU A 229 -5.12 14.43 -5.21
CA LEU A 229 -5.60 15.69 -4.67
C LEU A 229 -5.50 15.70 -3.13
N ASP A 230 -5.88 14.60 -2.46
CA ASP A 230 -5.75 14.47 -1.02
C ASP A 230 -4.27 14.48 -0.57
N GLN A 231 -3.37 13.95 -1.39
CA GLN A 231 -1.92 14.02 -1.16
C GLN A 231 -1.41 15.47 -1.20
N MET A 232 -1.89 16.27 -2.16
CA MET A 232 -1.55 17.69 -2.23
C MET A 232 -2.07 18.47 -1.02
N VAL A 233 -3.27 18.15 -0.53
CA VAL A 233 -3.78 18.71 0.74
C VAL A 233 -2.80 18.43 1.88
N THR A 234 -2.39 17.16 2.01
CA THR A 234 -1.49 16.70 3.06
C THR A 234 -0.12 17.39 2.99
N LEU A 235 0.42 17.64 1.79
CA LEU A 235 1.67 18.36 1.64
C LEU A 235 1.54 19.85 1.98
N GLY A 236 0.42 20.49 1.62
CA GLY A 236 0.16 21.89 2.00
C GLY A 236 0.07 22.09 3.51
N GLN A 237 -0.37 21.08 4.26
CA GLN A 237 -0.42 21.11 5.74
C GLN A 237 0.98 21.14 6.38
N LEU A 238 2.04 20.74 5.67
CA LEU A 238 3.40 20.78 6.22
C LEU A 238 3.90 22.20 6.47
N GLU A 239 3.25 23.20 5.88
CA GLU A 239 3.51 24.62 6.16
C GLU A 239 2.91 25.10 7.48
N ASP A 240 2.04 24.31 8.12
CA ASP A 240 1.39 24.68 9.38
C ASP A 240 2.36 24.58 10.56
N ARG A 241 2.26 25.52 11.51
CA ARG A 241 3.15 25.59 12.70
C ARG A 241 3.19 24.30 13.51
N HIS A 242 2.06 23.60 13.63
CA HIS A 242 1.99 22.33 14.36
C HIS A 242 2.93 21.26 13.78
N TRP A 243 3.04 21.20 12.45
CA TRP A 243 3.93 20.25 11.78
C TRP A 243 5.39 20.69 11.87
N ALA A 244 5.65 22.00 11.82
CA ALA A 244 6.99 22.54 12.07
C ALA A 244 7.51 22.14 13.46
N ASP A 245 6.69 22.25 14.50
CA ASP A 245 7.07 21.87 15.86
C ASP A 245 7.35 20.36 15.98
N ARG A 246 6.52 19.53 15.33
CA ARG A 246 6.73 18.07 15.31
C ARG A 246 7.99 17.68 14.55
N MET A 247 8.26 18.28 13.40
CA MET A 247 9.49 18.04 12.64
C MET A 247 10.72 18.45 13.45
N ALA A 248 10.68 19.60 14.13
CA ALA A 248 11.75 20.06 15.01
C ALA A 248 12.03 19.07 16.16
N SER A 249 10.98 18.48 16.75
CA SER A 249 11.14 17.46 17.80
C SER A 249 11.87 16.19 17.34
N HIS A 250 11.85 15.91 16.04
CA HIS A 250 12.55 14.78 15.41
C HIS A 250 13.85 15.19 14.71
N SER A 251 14.32 16.44 14.88
CA SER A 251 15.49 17.00 14.19
C SER A 251 15.41 16.86 12.66
N LEU A 252 14.19 16.98 12.11
CA LEU A 252 13.94 16.98 10.67
C LEU A 252 13.66 18.40 10.19
N ASP A 253 14.27 18.78 9.07
CA ASP A 253 13.85 19.95 8.31
C ASP A 253 12.73 19.60 7.31
N ALA A 254 12.10 20.63 6.74
CA ALA A 254 10.99 20.46 5.80
C ALA A 254 11.40 19.70 4.52
N ARG A 255 12.67 19.81 4.10
CA ARG A 255 13.18 19.12 2.91
C ARG A 255 13.34 17.63 3.20
N GLN A 256 13.96 17.28 4.31
CA GLN A 256 14.10 15.89 4.76
C GLN A 256 12.74 15.21 4.92
N PHE A 257 11.73 15.92 5.45
CA PHE A 257 10.38 15.37 5.52
C PHE A 257 9.75 15.19 4.13
N THR A 258 9.96 16.16 3.23
CA THR A 258 9.50 16.05 1.84
C THR A 258 10.13 14.83 1.16
N ASP A 259 11.42 14.59 1.37
CA ASP A 259 12.13 13.42 0.84
C ASP A 259 11.55 12.09 1.37
N LEU A 260 11.00 12.07 2.59
CA LEU A 260 10.31 10.89 3.12
C LEU A 260 8.97 10.63 2.44
N VAL A 261 8.25 11.68 2.03
CA VAL A 261 6.92 11.59 1.41
C VAL A 261 7.00 11.46 -0.12
N GLU A 262 8.03 12.02 -0.75
CA GLU A 262 8.24 12.04 -2.21
C GLU A 262 7.98 10.69 -2.87
N PRO A 263 8.47 9.55 -2.36
CA PRO A 263 8.32 8.29 -3.08
C PRO A 263 6.86 7.83 -3.17
N SER A 264 6.07 8.13 -2.13
CA SER A 264 4.64 7.83 -2.11
C SER A 264 3.86 8.70 -3.10
N LEU A 265 4.21 9.99 -3.20
CA LEU A 265 3.63 10.92 -4.17
C LEU A 265 4.00 10.53 -5.61
N SER A 266 5.28 10.25 -5.84
CA SER A 266 5.83 9.85 -7.12
C SER A 266 5.10 8.63 -7.66
N PHE A 267 4.85 7.65 -6.80
CA PHE A 267 4.11 6.46 -7.20
C PHE A 267 2.63 6.71 -7.52
N VAL A 268 1.91 7.49 -6.71
CA VAL A 268 0.51 7.85 -7.01
C VAL A 268 0.43 8.60 -8.36
N THR A 269 1.36 9.52 -8.59
CA THR A 269 1.47 10.27 -9.85
C THR A 269 1.77 9.33 -11.02
N HIS A 270 2.68 8.37 -10.84
CA HIS A 270 2.99 7.37 -11.86
C HIS A 270 1.78 6.51 -12.22
N CYS A 271 1.04 6.02 -11.21
CA CYS A 271 -0.20 5.28 -11.43
C CYS A 271 -1.25 6.12 -12.18
N LEU A 272 -1.36 7.40 -11.84
CA LEU A 272 -2.30 8.31 -12.47
C LEU A 272 -1.94 8.58 -13.94
N GLY A 273 -0.65 8.81 -14.22
CA GLY A 273 -0.14 9.07 -15.58
C GLY A 273 -0.11 7.84 -16.50
N PHE A 274 -0.10 6.62 -15.96
CA PHE A 274 -0.07 5.39 -16.76
C PHE A 274 -1.29 5.29 -17.69
N GLY A 275 -1.09 5.41 -19.00
CA GLY A 275 -2.19 5.37 -19.97
C GLY A 275 -3.19 6.53 -19.83
N ALA A 276 -2.76 7.67 -19.29
CA ALA A 276 -3.56 8.87 -19.21
C ALA A 276 -3.60 9.61 -20.56
N ASP A 277 -4.77 10.13 -20.92
CA ASP A 277 -4.89 11.06 -22.04
C ASP A 277 -4.38 12.45 -21.65
N PRO A 278 -3.80 13.23 -22.58
CA PRO A 278 -3.29 14.58 -22.31
C PRO A 278 -4.26 15.53 -21.55
N PRO A 279 -5.59 15.49 -21.78
CA PRO A 279 -6.56 16.32 -21.04
C PRO A 279 -6.63 16.03 -19.54
N LEU A 280 -6.25 14.81 -19.10
CA LEU A 280 -6.25 14.46 -17.67
C LEU A 280 -5.25 15.34 -16.90
N CYS A 281 -4.05 15.53 -17.43
CA CYS A 281 -3.03 16.39 -16.82
C CYS A 281 -3.52 17.84 -16.69
N THR A 282 -4.10 18.39 -17.75
CA THR A 282 -4.66 19.76 -17.73
C THR A 282 -5.79 19.90 -16.74
N THR A 283 -6.65 18.88 -16.61
CA THR A 283 -7.74 18.86 -15.64
C THR A 283 -7.21 18.80 -14.20
N LEU A 284 -6.21 17.95 -13.94
CA LEU A 284 -5.59 17.83 -12.61
C LEU A 284 -4.92 19.12 -12.17
N LEU A 285 -4.16 19.77 -13.07
CA LEU A 285 -3.53 21.07 -12.78
C LEU A 285 -4.58 22.15 -12.52
N ARG A 286 -5.68 22.16 -13.29
CA ARG A 286 -6.80 23.08 -13.06
C ARG A 286 -7.47 22.83 -11.72
N ASP A 287 -7.76 21.57 -11.38
CA ASP A 287 -8.38 21.22 -10.10
C ASP A 287 -7.50 21.62 -8.93
N TYR A 288 -6.20 21.37 -9.04
CA TYR A 288 -5.21 21.78 -8.05
C TYR A 288 -5.22 23.31 -7.88
N ALA A 289 -5.07 24.06 -8.98
CA ALA A 289 -5.08 25.53 -8.95
C ALA A 289 -6.41 26.12 -8.42
N THR A 290 -7.53 25.43 -8.65
CA THR A 290 -8.86 25.86 -8.15
C THR A 290 -8.99 25.62 -6.65
N ARG A 291 -8.43 24.50 -6.14
CA ARG A 291 -8.46 24.16 -4.71
C ARG A 291 -7.38 24.88 -3.90
N TYR A 292 -6.27 25.25 -4.56
CA TYR A 292 -5.11 25.92 -3.99
C TYR A 292 -4.74 27.12 -4.85
N PRO A 293 -5.51 28.22 -4.80
CA PRO A 293 -5.11 29.45 -5.47
C PRO A 293 -3.76 29.91 -4.90
N PRO A 294 -2.86 30.46 -5.74
CA PRO A 294 -1.60 31.02 -5.24
C PRO A 294 -1.94 32.04 -4.16
N ARG A 295 -1.33 31.89 -2.97
CA ARG A 295 -1.44 32.90 -1.91
C ARG A 295 -1.02 34.22 -2.54
N GLY A 296 -1.93 35.20 -2.53
CA GLY A 296 -1.63 36.54 -3.05
C GLY A 296 -0.32 37.00 -2.45
N GLY A 297 0.62 37.42 -3.30
CA GLY A 297 1.81 38.09 -2.81
C GLY A 297 1.35 39.32 -2.06
N ASP A 298 1.51 39.31 -0.73
CA ASP A 298 1.49 40.54 0.04
C ASP A 298 2.62 41.41 -0.51
N GLY A 299 2.23 42.50 -1.18
CA GLY A 299 3.12 43.56 -1.65
C GLY A 299 3.59 44.44 -0.50
#